data_AF-A0A957T460-F1
#
_entry.id   AF-A0A957T460-F1
#
_cell.length_a   1.000
_cell.length_b   1.000
_cell.length_c   1.000
_cell.angle_alpha   90.00
_cell.angle_beta   90.00
_cell.angle_gamma   90.00
#
_symmetry.space_group_name_H-M   'P 1'
#
loop_
_entity.id
_entity.type
_entity.pdbx_description
1 polymer ?
#
loop_
_entity_poly.entity_id
_entity_poly.type
_entity_poly.pdbx_seq_one_letter_code
_entity_poly.pdbx_strand_id
1 'polypeptide(L)' 'MCWRSGRWRSAGVIGRRRWRRCGMADPLLSVIIPLWNGREFIDDCLSSLLASSAELGGETEILVVDNGSADGSAAHVA' A
#
# COMPACT_ATOMS: atom_id res chain seq x y z
N MET A 1 25.74 -1.21 9.04
CA MET A 1 26.09 -2.54 8.52
C MET A 1 27.12 -3.13 9.45
N CYS A 2 26.82 -4.22 10.17
CA CYS A 2 27.79 -4.92 11.01
C CYS A 2 27.52 -6.43 10.89
N TRP A 3 28.56 -7.17 10.54
CA TRP A 3 28.57 -8.60 10.28
C TRP A 3 28.97 -9.33 11.58
N ARG A 4 28.16 -10.26 12.07
CA ARG A 4 28.59 -11.23 13.11
C ARG A 4 28.10 -12.63 12.77
N SER A 5 29.09 -13.52 12.61
CA SER A 5 29.04 -14.98 12.86
C SER A 5 28.10 -15.85 12.02
N GLY A 6 28.24 -15.81 10.69
CA GLY A 6 28.32 -17.04 9.88
C GLY A 6 27.15 -18.04 9.91
N ARG A 7 25.89 -17.60 9.81
CA ARG A 7 24.78 -18.54 9.51
C ARG A 7 23.74 -17.92 8.58
N TRP A 8 23.54 -18.55 7.42
CA TRP A 8 22.33 -18.40 6.61
C TRP A 8 21.31 -19.43 7.08
N ARG A 9 20.10 -18.99 7.43
CA ARG A 9 18.93 -19.86 7.56
C ARG A 9 17.94 -19.47 6.47
N SER A 10 17.65 -20.40 5.58
CA SER A 10 16.56 -20.31 4.61
C SER A 10 15.27 -20.78 5.28
N ALA A 11 14.29 -19.88 5.40
CA ALA A 11 12.85 -20.14 5.27
C ALA A 11 12.06 -18.84 5.49
N GLY A 12 11.31 -18.39 4.47
CA GLY A 12 10.09 -17.60 4.64
C GLY A 12 10.22 -16.08 4.78
N VAL A 13 9.62 -15.37 3.81
CA VAL A 13 9.30 -13.93 3.78
C VAL A 13 10.49 -12.98 3.57
N ILE A 14 10.63 -12.52 2.32
CA ILE A 14 11.31 -11.26 1.95
C ILE A 14 10.47 -10.09 2.47
N GLY A 15 10.44 -9.92 3.80
CA GLY A 15 9.81 -8.78 4.46
C GLY A 15 10.53 -7.52 4.02
N ARG A 16 9.81 -6.66 3.28
CA ARG A 16 10.33 -5.39 2.78
C ARG A 16 10.94 -4.61 3.96
N ARG A 17 12.11 -4.04 3.71
CA ARG A 17 12.98 -3.44 4.73
C ARG A 17 12.22 -2.46 5.62
N ARG A 18 12.12 -2.78 6.91
CA ARG A 18 11.84 -1.82 7.98
C ARG A 18 12.90 -0.71 7.96
N TRP A 19 12.64 0.39 7.27
CA TRP A 19 13.34 1.65 7.52
C TRP A 19 12.85 2.21 8.85
N ARG A 20 13.28 1.64 9.98
CA ARG A 20 13.18 2.38 11.24
C ARG A 20 14.22 3.50 11.20
N ARG A 21 13.78 4.71 10.88
CA ARG A 21 14.47 5.93 11.28
C ARG A 21 14.18 6.12 12.78
N CYS A 22 15.21 6.46 13.56
CA CYS A 22 15.05 6.83 14.95
C CYS A 22 14.06 8.01 15.07
N GLY A 23 13.05 7.87 15.95
CA GLY A 23 12.39 9.00 16.61
C GLY A 23 11.41 9.87 15.82
N MET A 24 11.00 9.52 14.60
CA MET A 24 9.89 10.22 13.93
C MET A 24 8.63 9.38 14.05
N ALA A 25 7.50 10.02 14.34
CA ALA A 25 6.18 9.42 14.20
C ALA A 25 6.04 8.79 12.81
N ASP A 26 5.30 7.69 12.70
CA ASP A 26 5.03 7.09 11.40
C ASP A 26 4.34 8.13 10.51
N PRO A 27 4.88 8.40 9.29
CA PRO A 27 4.31 9.42 8.43
C PRO A 27 2.92 8.99 7.95
N LEU A 28 2.00 9.95 7.80
CA LEU A 28 0.78 9.73 7.04
C LEU A 28 1.14 9.41 5.58
N LEU A 29 0.67 8.27 5.07
CA LEU A 29 0.83 7.88 3.68
C LEU A 29 -0.41 8.27 2.87
N SER A 30 -0.25 9.17 1.90
CA SER A 30 -1.31 9.53 0.95
C SER A 30 -1.16 8.76 -0.36
N VAL A 31 -2.19 7.98 -0.72
CA VAL A 31 -2.24 7.22 -1.98
C VAL A 31 -3.29 7.84 -2.90
N ILE A 32 -2.88 8.30 -4.08
CA ILE A 32 -3.78 8.87 -5.09
C ILE A 32 -3.96 7.86 -6.22
N ILE A 33 -5.20 7.48 -6.48
CA ILE A 33 -5.58 6.52 -7.54
C ILE A 33 -6.36 7.28 -8.61
N PRO A 34 -5.73 7.63 -9.75
CA PRO A 34 -6.50 8.10 -10.90
C PRO A 34 -7.35 6.96 -11.45
N LEU A 35 -8.64 7.18 -11.61
CA LEU A 35 -9.61 6.19 -12.07
C LEU A 35 -10.30 6.68 -13.35
N TRP A 36 -10.21 5.87 -14.41
CA TRP A 36 -11.01 6.05 -15.63
C TRP A 36 -11.39 4.69 -16.19
N ASN A 37 -12.69 4.39 -16.25
CA ASN A 37 -13.24 3.11 -16.70
C ASN A 37 -12.58 1.89 -16.04
N GLY A 38 -12.36 1.95 -14.72
CA GLY A 38 -11.61 0.94 -13.97
C GLY A 38 -12.46 -0.01 -13.14
N ARG A 39 -13.76 -0.18 -13.45
CA ARG A 39 -14.71 -0.95 -12.62
C ARG A 39 -14.23 -2.36 -12.28
N GLU A 40 -13.56 -3.02 -13.22
CA GLU A 40 -13.09 -4.39 -13.03
C GLU A 40 -11.82 -4.51 -12.17
N PHE A 41 -11.09 -3.42 -11.95
CA PHE A 41 -9.79 -3.44 -11.25
C PHE A 41 -9.81 -2.81 -9.87
N ILE A 42 -10.76 -1.91 -9.62
CA ILE A 42 -10.72 -1.03 -8.47
C ILE A 42 -10.85 -1.79 -7.13
N ASP A 43 -11.60 -2.88 -7.09
CA ASP A 43 -11.76 -3.71 -5.90
C ASP A 43 -10.47 -4.44 -5.50
N ASP A 44 -9.79 -5.03 -6.48
CA ASP A 44 -8.51 -5.70 -6.26
C ASP A 44 -7.42 -4.70 -5.86
N CYS A 45 -7.43 -3.52 -6.47
CA CYS A 45 -6.52 -2.43 -6.14
C CYS A 45 -6.69 -1.97 -4.69
N LEU A 46 -7.93 -1.67 -4.29
CA LEU A 46 -8.25 -1.23 -2.92
C LEU A 46 -7.91 -2.34 -1.91
N SER A 47 -8.26 -3.60 -2.21
CA SER A 47 -7.95 -4.74 -1.34
C SER A 47 -6.43 -4.91 -1.13
N SER A 48 -5.65 -4.77 -2.20
CA SER A 48 -4.18 -4.83 -2.12
C SER A 48 -3.59 -3.68 -1.30
N LEU A 49 -4.14 -2.47 -1.44
CA LEU A 49 -3.67 -1.30 -0.69
C LEU A 49 -4.00 -1.41 0.80
N LEU A 50 -5.20 -1.87 1.14
CA LEU A 50 -5.62 -2.09 2.53
C LEU A 50 -4.80 -3.18 3.23
N ALA A 51 -4.49 -4.28 2.51
CA ALA A 51 -3.59 -5.31 3.05
C ALA A 51 -2.18 -4.74 3.30
N SER A 52 -1.67 -3.94 2.36
CA SER A 52 -0.34 -3.33 2.48
C SER A 52 -0.28 -2.27 3.59
N SER A 53 -1.32 -1.45 3.77
CA SER A 53 -1.35 -0.42 4.82
C SER A 53 -1.41 -1.04 6.21
N ALA A 54 -2.17 -2.12 6.38
CA ALA A 54 -2.21 -2.90 7.63
C ALA A 54 -0.82 -3.47 8.01
N GLU A 55 -0.02 -3.90 7.03
CA GLU A 55 1.36 -4.38 7.26
C GLU A 55 2.34 -3.26 7.62
N LEU A 56 2.14 -2.05 7.10
CA LEU A 56 3.02 -0.91 7.36
C LEU A 56 2.84 -0.32 8.77
N GLY A 57 1.64 -0.44 9.35
CA GLY A 57 1.35 -0.07 10.74
C GLY A 57 1.25 1.44 11.02
N GLY A 58 1.21 2.27 9.98
CA GLY A 58 0.99 3.72 10.06
C GLY A 58 -0.32 4.16 9.38
N GLU A 59 -0.74 5.39 9.64
CA GLU A 59 -1.95 5.96 9.04
C GLU A 59 -1.82 6.08 7.51
N THR A 60 -2.90 5.73 6.79
CA THR A 60 -2.95 5.80 5.33
C THR A 60 -4.26 6.42 4.89
N GLU A 61 -4.20 7.39 3.99
CA GLU A 61 -5.36 7.94 3.29
C GLU A 61 -5.32 7.51 1.81
N ILE A 62 -6.48 7.15 1.26
CA ILE A 62 -6.62 6.72 -0.13
C ILE A 62 -7.61 7.65 -0.81
N LEU A 63 -7.17 8.31 -1.87
CA LEU A 63 -7.93 9.27 -2.67
C LEU A 63 -8.13 8.69 -4.07
N VAL A 64 -9.36 8.26 -4.36
CA VAL A 64 -9.74 7.82 -5.72
C VAL A 64 -10.25 9.02 -6.50
N VAL A 65 -9.60 9.36 -7.60
CA VAL A 65 -9.92 10.52 -8.43
C VAL A 65 -10.49 10.04 -9.75
N ASP A 66 -11.81 10.13 -9.91
CA ASP A 66 -12.47 9.80 -11.16
C ASP A 66 -12.25 10.89 -12.23
N ASN A 67 -11.88 10.48 -13.44
CA ASN A 67 -11.64 11.35 -14.59
C ASN A 67 -12.75 11.25 -15.66
N GLY A 68 -14.01 11.14 -15.23
CA GLY A 68 -15.17 11.06 -16.12
C GLY A 68 -15.41 9.65 -16.65
N SER A 69 -15.43 8.66 -15.76
CA SER A 69 -15.72 7.27 -16.15
C SER A 69 -17.17 7.09 -16.62
N ALA A 70 -17.36 6.21 -17.60
CA ALA A 70 -18.67 5.87 -18.16
C ALA A 70 -19.14 4.43 -17.83
N ASP A 71 -18.27 3.63 -17.21
CA ASP A 71 -18.52 2.23 -16.84
C ASP A 71 -19.16 2.06 -15.44
N GLY A 72 -19.49 3.17 -14.78
CA GLY A 72 -20.02 3.19 -13.42
C GLY A 72 -18.98 2.96 -12.32
N SER A 73 -17.67 2.98 -12.62
CA SER A 73 -16.62 2.89 -11.60
C SER A 73 -16.69 4.03 -10.58
N ALA A 74 -17.07 5.24 -11.01
CA ALA A 74 -17.25 6.39 -10.12
C ALA A 74 -18.29 6.13 -9.02
N ALA A 75 -19.46 5.56 -9.38
CA ALA A 75 -20.51 5.24 -8.43
C ALA A 75 -20.17 4.04 -7.53
N HIS A 76 -19.23 3.21 -7.95
CA HIS A 76 -18.78 2.04 -7.20
C HIS A 76 -17.85 2.39 -6.04
N VAL A 77 -17.13 3.51 -6.13
CA VAL A 77 -16.18 3.99 -5.11
C VAL A 77 -16.68 5.19 -4.29
N ALA A 78 -17.92 5.63 -4.51
CA ALA A 78 -18.53 6.81 -3.88
C ALA A 78 -19.14 6.53 -2.51
#